data_AF-A0A2N2FIB1-F1
#
_entry.id   AF-A0A2N2FIB1-F1
#
_cell.length_a   1.000
_cell.length_b   1.000
_cell.length_c   1.000
_cell.angle_alpha   90.00
_cell.angle_beta   90.00
_cell.angle_gamma   90.00
#
_symmetry.space_group_name_H-M   'P 1'
#
loop_
_entity.id
_entity.type
_entity.pdbx_description
1 polymer ?
#
loop_
_entity_poly.entity_id
_entity_poly.type
_entity_poly.pdbx_seq_one_letter_code
_entity_poly.pdbx_strand_id
1 'polypeptide(L)'
;MAFTDAEKTDVRRFCGYGAFGGGQPLPASGYRFSTQYGVLEYKLQTLSAAEEAVSRTYLTNLTALESDIFGANGVRQNLDTDAAAVWTHNKNEFRDRKKLYDSTRREFCAFLGISPGPGLGCGGMQVVV
;
A
#
# COMPACT_ATOMS: atom_id res chain seq x y z
N MET A 1 -20.31 5.93 3.67
CA MET A 1 -20.53 6.44 2.31
C MET A 1 -19.58 5.62 1.45
N ALA A 2 -20.06 4.54 0.85
CA ALA A 2 -19.21 3.41 0.47
C ALA A 2 -18.03 3.78 -0.45
N PHE A 3 -16.89 3.09 -0.26
CA PHE A 3 -15.74 3.20 -1.16
C PHE A 3 -16.11 2.88 -2.61
N THR A 4 -15.53 3.68 -3.51
CA THR A 4 -15.54 3.41 -4.96
C THR A 4 -14.70 2.17 -5.30
N ASP A 5 -14.94 1.57 -6.46
CA ASP A 5 -14.16 0.42 -6.90
C ASP A 5 -12.67 0.76 -7.13
N ALA A 6 -12.39 2.02 -7.51
CA ALA A 6 -11.04 2.54 -7.59
C ALA A 6 -10.35 2.56 -6.22
N GLU A 7 -11.00 3.13 -5.20
CA GLU A 7 -10.46 3.17 -3.83
C GLU A 7 -10.24 1.76 -3.27
N LYS A 8 -11.19 0.83 -3.48
CA LYS A 8 -11.01 -0.57 -3.06
C LYS A 8 -9.80 -1.22 -3.75
N THR A 9 -9.57 -0.90 -5.01
CA THR A 9 -8.42 -1.40 -5.77
C THR A 9 -7.11 -0.85 -5.21
N ASP A 10 -7.06 0.44 -4.91
CA ASP A 10 -5.88 1.05 -4.28
C ASP A 10 -5.60 0.51 -2.89
N VAL A 11 -6.62 0.29 -2.06
CA VAL A 11 -6.44 -0.33 -0.73
C VAL A 11 -5.78 -1.70 -0.87
N ARG A 12 -6.28 -2.57 -1.77
CA ARG A 12 -5.68 -3.91 -1.98
C ARG A 12 -4.22 -3.80 -2.41
N ARG A 13 -3.94 -2.94 -3.39
CA ARG A 13 -2.60 -2.69 -3.93
C ARG A 13 -1.63 -2.23 -2.84
N PHE A 14 -2.02 -1.23 -2.06
CA PHE A 14 -1.20 -0.71 -0.98
C PHE A 14 -1.04 -1.71 0.16
N CYS A 15 -2.05 -2.50 0.49
CA CYS A 15 -1.94 -3.55 1.49
C CYS A 15 -1.21 -4.81 1.00
N GLY A 16 -0.76 -4.85 -0.26
CA GLY A 16 0.05 -5.94 -0.82
C GLY A 16 -0.76 -7.17 -1.25
N TYR A 17 -2.07 -7.01 -1.44
CA TYR A 17 -2.95 -8.04 -1.97
C TYR A 17 -3.05 -7.93 -3.50
N GLY A 18 -3.31 -9.07 -4.14
CA GLY A 18 -3.49 -9.15 -5.59
C GLY A 18 -4.76 -8.46 -6.09
N ALA A 19 -4.79 -8.21 -7.40
CA ALA A 19 -5.97 -7.70 -8.09
C ALA A 19 -7.13 -8.69 -7.99
N PHE A 20 -8.36 -8.17 -7.80
CA PHE A 20 -9.57 -8.98 -7.63
C PHE A 20 -10.15 -9.53 -8.95
N GLY A 21 -10.03 -8.75 -10.04
CA GLY A 21 -10.73 -9.05 -11.30
C GLY A 21 -12.20 -8.59 -11.29
N GLY A 22 -12.70 -8.15 -12.45
CA GLY A 22 -13.97 -7.41 -12.58
C GLY A 22 -15.26 -8.25 -12.64
N GLY A 23 -15.24 -9.52 -12.28
CA GLY A 23 -16.43 -10.36 -12.30
C GLY A 23 -16.11 -11.84 -12.47
N GLN A 24 -16.44 -12.61 -11.43
CA GLN A 24 -16.22 -14.06 -11.24
C GLN A 24 -14.79 -14.47 -10.82
N PRO A 25 -14.62 -15.14 -9.66
CA PRO A 25 -13.30 -15.48 -9.12
C PRO A 25 -12.85 -16.89 -9.56
N LEU A 26 -11.91 -17.04 -10.51
CA LEU A 26 -11.25 -18.33 -10.80
C LEU A 26 -9.85 -18.17 -11.44
N PRO A 27 -8.82 -18.98 -11.10
CA PRO A 27 -8.57 -19.68 -9.85
C PRO A 27 -7.63 -18.82 -8.97
N ALA A 28 -8.11 -18.47 -7.77
CA ALA A 28 -7.23 -18.03 -6.70
C ALA A 28 -6.30 -19.20 -6.33
N SER A 29 -5.13 -19.31 -6.96
CA SER A 29 -4.28 -20.49 -6.75
C SER A 29 -3.49 -20.35 -5.44
N GLY A 30 -4.13 -20.86 -4.37
CA GLY A 30 -3.51 -21.18 -3.07
C GLY A 30 -4.56 -21.25 -1.94
N TYR A 31 -4.56 -22.31 -1.13
CA TYR A 31 -5.49 -22.51 0.01
C TYR A 31 -5.49 -21.36 1.05
N ARG A 32 -4.46 -20.51 1.05
CA ARG A 32 -4.28 -19.35 1.95
C ARG A 32 -4.83 -18.02 1.39
N PHE A 33 -5.40 -18.00 0.18
CA PHE A 33 -5.75 -16.77 -0.53
C PHE A 33 -7.09 -16.14 -0.08
N SER A 34 -7.96 -16.88 0.62
CA SER A 34 -9.37 -16.52 0.83
C SER A 34 -9.77 -16.18 2.26
N THR A 35 -8.99 -16.52 3.29
CA THR A 35 -9.37 -16.17 4.68
C THR A 35 -9.08 -14.71 5.02
N GLN A 36 -7.89 -14.20 4.69
CA GLN A 36 -7.49 -12.82 5.00
C GLN A 36 -8.07 -11.81 3.99
N TYR A 37 -8.13 -12.19 2.70
CA TYR A 37 -8.78 -11.38 1.67
C TYR A 37 -10.29 -11.24 1.94
N GLY A 38 -10.95 -12.29 2.45
CA GLY A 38 -12.34 -12.20 2.90
C GLY A 38 -12.54 -11.18 4.02
N VAL A 39 -11.61 -11.07 4.98
CA VAL A 39 -11.67 -10.06 6.05
C VAL A 39 -11.46 -8.64 5.50
N LEU A 40 -10.52 -8.46 4.56
CA LEU A 40 -10.32 -7.16 3.91
C LEU A 40 -11.56 -6.74 3.12
N GLU A 41 -12.11 -7.63 2.28
CA GLU A 41 -13.33 -7.36 1.51
C GLU A 41 -14.54 -7.09 2.41
N TYR A 42 -14.70 -7.85 3.49
CA TYR A 42 -15.72 -7.60 4.50
C TYR A 42 -15.56 -6.20 5.12
N LYS A 43 -14.34 -5.81 5.52
CA LYS A 43 -14.08 -4.48 6.08
C LYS A 43 -14.36 -3.38 5.07
N LEU A 44 -13.90 -3.52 3.83
CA LEU A 44 -14.17 -2.54 2.76
C LEU A 44 -15.68 -2.33 2.50
N GLN A 45 -16.53 -3.26 2.90
CA GLN A 45 -17.99 -3.15 2.81
C GLN A 45 -18.66 -2.66 4.11
N THR A 46 -17.98 -2.73 5.25
CA THR A 46 -18.58 -2.52 6.59
C THR A 46 -17.95 -1.40 7.41
N LEU A 47 -16.92 -0.72 6.89
CA LEU A 47 -16.30 0.43 7.55
C LEU A 47 -17.32 1.54 7.84
N SER A 48 -17.18 2.16 9.00
CA SER A 48 -17.92 3.37 9.34
C SER A 48 -17.42 4.57 8.51
N ALA A 49 -18.25 5.61 8.40
CA ALA A 49 -17.88 6.83 7.68
C ALA A 49 -16.61 7.51 8.24
N ALA A 50 -16.34 7.37 9.53
CA ALA A 50 -15.14 7.91 10.16
C ALA A 50 -13.89 7.12 9.74
N GLU A 51 -13.97 5.79 9.70
CA GLU A 51 -12.85 4.95 9.28
C GLU A 51 -12.59 5.05 7.77
N GLU A 52 -13.65 5.25 6.96
CA GLU A 52 -13.53 5.58 5.54
C GLU A 52 -12.74 6.88 5.34
N ALA A 53 -13.00 7.91 6.15
CA ALA A 53 -12.28 9.19 6.07
C ALA A 53 -10.79 9.03 6.41
N VAL A 54 -10.46 8.29 7.48
CA VAL A 54 -9.06 8.01 7.86
C VAL A 54 -8.35 7.21 6.76
N SER A 55 -9.02 6.20 6.20
CA SER A 55 -8.48 5.40 5.10
C SER A 55 -8.19 6.25 3.87
N ARG A 56 -9.03 7.24 3.54
CA ARG A 56 -8.78 8.18 2.44
C ARG A 56 -7.53 9.02 2.69
N THR A 57 -7.29 9.45 3.93
CA THR A 57 -6.03 10.13 4.28
C THR A 57 -4.82 9.24 4.02
N TYR A 58 -4.88 7.95 4.38
CA TYR A 58 -3.82 6.99 4.03
C TYR A 58 -3.64 6.86 2.52
N LEU A 59 -4.73 6.74 1.74
CA LEU A 59 -4.67 6.66 0.28
C LEU A 59 -4.02 7.90 -0.35
N THR A 60 -4.37 9.10 0.12
CA THR A 60 -3.73 10.36 -0.33
C THR A 60 -2.24 10.38 -0.01
N ASN A 61 -1.84 9.99 1.19
CA ASN A 61 -0.42 10.00 1.57
C ASN A 61 0.38 8.94 0.79
N LEU A 62 -0.18 7.75 0.62
CA LEU A 62 0.47 6.65 -0.11
C LEU A 62 0.62 6.95 -1.59
N THR A 63 -0.38 7.57 -2.22
CA THR A 63 -0.28 8.03 -3.61
C THR A 63 0.76 9.15 -3.78
N ALA A 64 0.85 10.08 -2.84
CA ALA A 64 1.88 11.11 -2.83
C ALA A 64 3.29 10.49 -2.70
N LEU A 65 3.49 9.58 -1.75
CA LEU A 65 4.77 8.88 -1.56
C LEU A 65 5.16 8.02 -2.76
N GLU A 66 4.19 7.37 -3.41
CA GLU A 66 4.44 6.62 -4.65
C GLU A 66 4.87 7.54 -5.79
N SER A 67 4.21 8.69 -5.94
CA SER A 67 4.57 9.73 -6.92
C SER A 67 5.95 10.33 -6.64
N ASP A 68 6.31 10.54 -5.38
CA ASP A 68 7.65 11.01 -5.00
C ASP A 68 8.76 10.01 -5.37
N ILE A 69 8.45 8.72 -5.45
CA ILE A 69 9.40 7.69 -5.86
C ILE A 69 9.43 7.53 -7.39
N PHE A 70 8.28 7.34 -8.02
CA PHE A 70 8.18 6.92 -9.43
C PHE A 70 7.66 7.99 -10.40
N GLY A 71 7.10 9.07 -9.87
CA GLY A 71 6.48 10.14 -10.64
C GLY A 71 7.48 10.99 -11.43
N ALA A 72 6.92 11.83 -12.30
CA ALA A 72 7.69 12.68 -13.20
C ALA A 72 8.47 13.81 -12.50
N ASN A 73 8.32 14.00 -11.19
CA ASN A 73 9.17 14.91 -10.41
C ASN A 73 9.83 14.18 -9.22
N GLY A 74 9.77 12.85 -9.21
CA GLY A 74 10.24 12.01 -8.12
C GLY A 74 11.71 11.63 -8.23
N VAL A 75 12.18 10.83 -7.27
CA VAL A 75 13.56 10.33 -7.18
C VAL A 75 14.03 9.69 -8.49
N ARG A 76 13.13 9.04 -9.22
CA ARG A 76 13.44 8.40 -10.51
C ARG A 76 14.20 9.31 -11.48
N GLN A 77 13.92 10.62 -11.51
CA GLN A 77 14.58 11.53 -12.45
C GLN A 77 16.00 11.91 -12.04
N ASN A 78 16.31 11.81 -10.75
CA ASN A 78 17.57 12.29 -10.18
C ASN A 78 18.60 11.16 -9.97
N LEU A 79 18.29 9.93 -10.44
CA LEU A 79 19.16 8.77 -10.29
C LEU A 79 20.50 8.90 -11.04
N ASP A 80 20.52 9.68 -12.13
CA ASP A 80 21.69 9.79 -13.01
C ASP A 80 22.62 10.97 -12.66
N THR A 81 22.23 11.87 -11.74
CA THR A 81 22.97 13.12 -11.45
C THR A 81 23.43 13.17 -9.99
N ASP A 82 24.74 13.00 -9.75
CA ASP A 82 25.31 13.00 -8.38
C ASP A 82 25.53 14.43 -7.82
N ALA A 83 25.78 15.41 -8.70
CA ALA A 83 25.94 16.81 -8.32
C ALA A 83 25.48 17.74 -9.45
N ALA A 84 24.81 18.83 -9.09
CA ALA A 84 24.43 19.92 -10.00
C ALA A 84 24.79 21.26 -9.36
N ALA A 85 25.84 21.91 -9.87
CA ALA A 85 26.41 23.13 -9.30
C ALA A 85 26.73 22.99 -7.80
N VAL A 86 26.16 23.83 -6.93
CA VAL A 86 26.41 23.82 -5.48
C VAL A 86 25.54 22.78 -4.74
N TRP A 87 24.58 22.16 -5.44
CA TRP A 87 23.63 21.22 -4.84
C TRP A 87 24.17 19.79 -4.88
N THR A 88 24.21 19.15 -3.71
CA THR A 88 24.64 17.75 -3.56
C THR A 88 23.42 16.85 -3.37
N HIS A 89 23.36 15.76 -4.14
CA HIS A 89 22.25 14.82 -4.06
C HIS A 89 22.33 13.96 -2.79
N ASN A 90 21.19 13.71 -2.14
CA ASN A 90 21.12 12.73 -1.06
C ASN A 90 21.06 11.31 -1.65
N LYS A 91 22.21 10.63 -1.66
CA LYS A 91 22.37 9.25 -2.15
C LYS A 91 21.45 8.23 -1.48
N ASN A 92 20.93 8.54 -0.29
CA ASN A 92 20.01 7.66 0.44
C ASN A 92 18.53 8.00 0.21
N GLU A 93 18.20 9.06 -0.54
CA GLU A 93 16.83 9.56 -0.69
C GLU A 93 15.85 8.47 -1.17
N PHE A 94 16.25 7.69 -2.20
CA PHE A 94 15.44 6.58 -2.69
C PHE A 94 15.15 5.55 -1.59
N ARG A 95 16.19 5.17 -0.83
CA ARG A 95 16.09 4.17 0.23
C ARG A 95 15.18 4.65 1.34
N ASP A 96 15.33 5.90 1.76
CA ASP A 96 14.59 6.47 2.88
C ASP A 96 13.12 6.69 2.52
N ARG A 97 12.84 7.20 1.31
CA ARG A 97 11.46 7.32 0.79
C ARG A 97 10.79 5.96 0.60
N LYS A 98 11.51 4.95 0.09
CA LYS A 98 10.98 3.59 -0.02
C LYS A 98 10.66 2.98 1.34
N LYS A 99 11.51 3.19 2.35
CA LYS A 99 11.23 2.76 3.74
C LYS A 99 10.00 3.46 4.33
N LEU A 100 9.85 4.77 4.11
CA LEU A 100 8.69 5.54 4.54
C LEU A 100 7.40 5.02 3.86
N TYR A 101 7.47 4.74 2.56
CA TYR A 101 6.38 4.14 1.81
C TYR A 101 5.98 2.76 2.36
N ASP A 102 6.95 1.86 2.54
CA ASP A 102 6.68 0.50 3.04
C ASP A 102 6.19 0.47 4.51
N SER A 103 6.66 1.38 5.36
CA SER A 103 6.18 1.53 6.75
C SER A 103 4.74 2.06 6.78
N THR A 104 4.43 3.11 6.02
CA THR A 104 3.07 3.66 5.92
C THR A 104 2.07 2.62 5.42
N ARG A 105 2.45 1.77 4.46
CA ARG A 105 1.61 0.65 3.97
C ARG A 105 1.31 -0.36 5.08
N ARG A 106 2.29 -0.66 5.93
CA ARG A 106 2.13 -1.60 7.07
C ARG A 106 1.27 -1.00 8.18
N GLU A 107 1.43 0.30 8.45
CA GLU A 107 0.55 1.02 9.37
C GLU A 107 -0.89 1.03 8.86
N PHE A 108 -1.10 1.17 7.55
CA PHE A 108 -2.44 1.09 6.97
C PHE A 108 -3.06 -0.31 7.11
N CYS A 109 -2.28 -1.38 6.89
CA CYS A 109 -2.73 -2.74 7.19
C CYS A 109 -3.09 -2.91 8.68
N ALA A 110 -2.29 -2.34 9.59
CA ALA A 110 -2.54 -2.39 11.03
C ALA A 110 -3.82 -1.64 11.42
N PHE A 111 -4.06 -0.45 10.84
CA PHE A 111 -5.31 0.30 11.00
C PHE A 111 -6.52 -0.51 10.54
N LEU A 112 -6.42 -1.14 9.37
CA LEU A 112 -7.45 -2.05 8.88
C LEU A 112 -7.52 -3.36 9.66
N GLY A 113 -6.62 -3.64 10.60
CA GLY A 113 -6.61 -4.88 11.39
C GLY A 113 -6.45 -6.14 10.55
N ILE A 114 -5.70 -6.06 9.46
CA ILE A 114 -5.37 -7.18 8.57
C ILE A 114 -3.86 -7.40 8.54
N SER A 115 -3.41 -8.63 8.30
CA SER A 115 -2.00 -8.88 8.08
C SER A 115 -1.53 -8.25 6.76
N PRO A 116 -0.25 -7.89 6.62
CA PRO A 116 0.31 -7.48 5.34
C PRO A 116 0.15 -8.59 4.30
N GLY A 117 -0.29 -8.21 3.09
CA GLY A 117 -0.42 -9.16 1.99
C GLY A 117 0.94 -9.67 1.49
N PRO A 118 0.96 -10.75 0.66
CA PRO A 118 2.19 -11.35 0.16
C PRO A 118 3.14 -10.38 -0.55
N GLY A 119 2.60 -9.34 -1.20
CA GLY A 119 3.38 -8.31 -1.89
C GLY A 119 4.17 -7.35 -0.98
N LEU A 120 3.92 -7.37 0.34
CA LEU A 120 4.68 -6.61 1.34
C LEU A 120 5.81 -7.44 2.00
N GLY A 121 5.95 -8.71 1.59
CA GLY A 121 6.92 -9.67 2.13
C GLY A 121 6.59 -10.15 3.54
N CYS A 122 7.48 -10.96 4.11
CA CYS A 122 7.36 -11.46 5.49
C CYS A 122 7.54 -10.31 6.48
N GLY A 123 6.49 -9.52 6.73
CA GLY A 123 6.37 -8.74 7.95
C GLY A 123 5.98 -9.67 9.07
N GLY A 124 6.98 -10.22 9.78
CA GLY A 124 6.81 -11.25 10.79
C GLY A 124 5.59 -10.98 11.68
N MET A 125 4.58 -11.84 11.53
CA MET A 125 3.47 -11.91 12.47
C MET A 125 3.95 -12.84 13.59
N GLN A 126 4.35 -12.28 14.73
CA GLN A 126 4.62 -13.07 15.93
C GLN A 126 3.27 -13.56 16.46
N VAL A 127 3.06 -14.87 16.38
CA VAL A 127 1.96 -15.54 17.06
C VAL A 127 2.24 -15.46 18.56
N VAL A 128 1.39 -14.74 19.30
CA VAL A 128 1.30 -14.92 20.75
C VAL A 128 0.40 -16.12 20.98
N VAL A 129 0.99 -17.20 21.49
CA VAL A 129 0.32 -18.43 21.88
C VAL A 129 -0.48 -18.20 23.15
#